data_AF-A0A076H8B6-F1
#
_entry.id   AF-A0A076H8B6-F1
#
_cell.length_a   1.000
_cell.length_b   1.000
_cell.length_c   1.000
_cell.angle_alpha   90.00
_cell.angle_beta   90.00
_cell.angle_gamma   90.00
#
_symmetry.space_group_name_H-M   'P 1'
#
loop_
_entity.id
_entity.type
_entity.pdbx_description
1 polymer ?
#
loop_
_entity_poly.entity_id
_entity_poly.type
_entity_poly.pdbx_seq_one_letter_code
_entity_poly.pdbx_strand_id
1 'polypeptide(L)' 'MQLTFLGNTYTRQNDVSAKTVVQLTYRHSVYQANREAVSFSSPRLTYRGVSYSR' A
#
# COMPACT_ATOMS: atom_id res chain seq x y z
N MET A 1 22.61 14.96 13.11
CA MET A 1 23.08 13.58 13.27
C MET A 1 23.01 12.89 11.92
N GLN A 2 24.10 12.27 11.46
CA GLN A 2 24.24 11.66 10.14
C GLN A 2 24.64 10.19 10.31
N LEU A 3 23.98 9.27 9.60
CA LEU A 3 24.28 7.84 9.63
C LEU A 3 24.76 7.39 8.24
N THR A 4 25.85 6.65 8.20
CA THR A 4 26.35 6.03 6.97
C THR A 4 26.15 4.51 7.06
N PHE A 5 25.41 3.93 6.12
CA PHE A 5 25.15 2.49 6.05
C PHE A 5 25.20 2.01 4.60
N LEU A 6 26.00 0.96 4.33
CA LEU A 6 26.20 0.40 2.99
C LEU A 6 26.56 1.44 1.92
N GLY A 7 27.41 2.41 2.27
CA GLY A 7 27.81 3.49 1.35
C GLY A 7 26.76 4.57 1.12
N ASN A 8 25.58 4.46 1.72
CA ASN A 8 24.54 5.47 1.67
C ASN A 8 24.60 6.36 2.90
N THR A 9 24.43 7.67 2.68
CA THR A 9 24.44 8.67 3.74
C THR A 9 23.02 9.13 4.00
N TYR A 10 22.53 8.89 5.21
CA TYR A 10 21.20 9.27 5.65
C TYR A 10 21.31 10.45 6.61
N THR A 11 20.72 11.56 6.22
CA THR A 11 20.57 12.74 7.05
C THR A 11 19.20 12.70 7.72
N ARG A 12 19.19 12.83 9.05
CA ARG A 12 17.94 12.95 9.80
C ARG A 12 17.39 14.36 9.62
N GLN A 13 16.32 14.51 8.85
CA GLN A 13 15.49 15.72 8.87
C GLN A 13 14.62 15.69 10.14
N ASN A 14 14.78 16.70 10.99
CA ASN A 14 13.95 16.90 12.18
C ASN A 14 12.78 17.85 11.92
N ASP A 15 12.70 18.45 10.73
CA ASP A 15 11.58 19.26 10.31
C ASP A 15 10.37 18.38 9.99
N VAL A 16 9.24 18.72 10.61
CA VAL A 16 7.94 18.13 10.27
C VAL A 16 7.56 18.68 8.90
N SER A 17 7.94 17.96 7.85
CA SER A 17 7.43 18.25 6.51
C SER A 17 5.91 18.16 6.55
N ALA A 18 5.23 19.24 6.15
CA ALA A 18 3.77 19.28 6.11
C ALA A 18 3.29 18.18 5.16
N LYS A 19 2.75 17.11 5.74
CA LYS A 19 2.22 15.97 4.98
C LYS A 19 1.08 16.49 4.13
N THR A 20 1.21 16.36 2.81
CA THR A 20 0.17 16.75 1.87
C THR A 20 -1.13 16.03 2.24
N VAL A 21 -2.20 16.79 2.44
CA VAL A 21 -3.53 16.23 2.70
C VAL A 21 -3.99 15.61 1.39
N VAL A 22 -3.82 14.30 1.27
CA VAL A 22 -4.29 13.56 0.09
C VAL A 22 -5.80 13.42 0.22
N GLN A 23 -6.54 14.08 -0.66
CA GLN A 23 -7.98 13.86 -0.79
C GLN A 23 -8.21 12.58 -1.58
N LEU A 24 -8.77 11.57 -0.93
CA LEU A 24 -9.23 10.36 -1.59
C LEU A 24 -10.52 10.67 -2.35
N THR A 25 -10.42 10.90 -3.65
CA THR A 25 -11.61 10.98 -4.51
C THR A 25 -12.09 9.57 -4.85
N TYR A 26 -13.30 9.24 -4.43
CA TYR A 26 -13.92 7.97 -4.83
C TYR A 26 -14.19 7.99 -6.34
N ARG A 27 -13.37 7.28 -7.10
CA ARG A 27 -13.55 7.08 -8.54
C ARG A 27 -14.32 5.78 -8.77
N HIS A 28 -15.66 5.88 -8.71
CA HIS A 28 -16.56 4.74 -8.86
C HIS A 28 -16.24 3.86 -10.09
N SER A 29 -15.94 4.47 -11.24
CA SER A 29 -15.57 3.75 -12.46
C SER A 29 -14.27 2.95 -12.34
N VAL A 30 -13.24 3.55 -11.74
CA VAL A 30 -11.94 2.88 -11.51
C VAL A 30 -12.10 1.75 -10.50
N TYR A 31 -12.87 1.97 -9.44
CA TYR A 31 -13.15 0.94 -8.44
C TYR A 31 -13.91 -0.24 -9.06
N GLN A 32 -14.95 0.02 -9.84
CA GLN A 32 -15.73 -1.03 -10.50
C GLN A 32 -14.90 -1.79 -11.54
N ALA A 33 -14.11 -1.10 -12.37
CA ALA A 33 -13.20 -1.75 -13.33
C ALA A 33 -12.17 -2.65 -12.64
N ASN A 34 -11.57 -2.18 -11.53
CA ASN A 34 -10.64 -3.00 -10.73
C ASN A 34 -11.36 -4.19 -10.09
N ARG A 35 -12.58 -4.00 -9.61
CA ARG A 35 -13.38 -5.08 -9.02
C ARG A 35 -13.73 -6.14 -10.05
N GLU A 36 -14.11 -5.75 -11.26
CA GLU A 36 -14.36 -6.68 -12.38
C GLU A 36 -13.08 -7.40 -12.80
N ALA A 37 -11.93 -6.71 -12.86
CA ALA A 37 -10.64 -7.33 -13.13
C ALA A 37 -10.22 -8.36 -12.06
N VAL A 38 -10.51 -8.08 -10.79
CA VAL A 38 -10.20 -8.98 -9.66
C VAL A 38 -11.22 -10.11 -9.54
N SER A 39 -12.41 -9.99 -10.12
CA SER A 39 -13.47 -11.03 -10.08
C SER A 39 -13.05 -12.35 -10.74
N PHE A 40 -11.96 -12.36 -11.52
CA PHE A 40 -11.37 -13.58 -12.08
C PHE A 40 -10.51 -14.39 -11.09
N SER A 41 -10.23 -13.84 -9.90
CA SER A 41 -9.51 -14.55 -8.83
C SER A 41 -10.45 -14.77 -7.66
N SER A 42 -10.98 -16.00 -7.53
CA SER A 42 -11.71 -16.41 -6.34
C SER A 42 -10.87 -16.09 -5.10
N PRO A 43 -11.30 -15.17 -4.22
CA PRO A 43 -10.50 -14.77 -3.07
C PRO A 43 -10.33 -15.97 -2.14
N ARG A 44 -9.13 -16.53 -2.12
CA ARG A 44 -8.76 -17.66 -1.25
C ARG A 44 -8.16 -17.11 0.03
N LEU A 45 -8.90 -17.19 1.14
CA LEU A 45 -8.39 -16.80 2.45
C LEU A 45 -7.45 -17.90 2.93
N THR A 46 -6.17 -17.57 3.20
CA THR A 46 -5.24 -18.53 3.82
C THR A 46 -4.91 -18.08 5.23
N TYR A 47 -5.23 -18.90 6.22
CA TYR A 47 -4.92 -18.65 7.63
C TYR A 47 -4.19 -19.87 8.22
N ARG A 48 -3.02 -19.64 8.82
CA ARG A 48 -2.16 -20.69 9.41
C ARG A 48 -1.91 -21.89 8.47
N GLY A 49 -1.73 -21.63 7.17
CA GLY A 49 -1.49 -22.66 6.17
C GLY A 49 -2.74 -23.42 5.72
N VAL A 50 -3.92 -23.11 6.26
CA VAL A 50 -5.20 -23.64 5.81
C VAL A 50 -5.83 -22.63 4.86
N SER A 51 -6.19 -23.08 3.66
CA SER A 51 -6.87 -22.25 2.69
C SER A 51 -8.37 -22.54 2.64
N TYR A 52 -9.15 -21.48 2.72
CA TYR A 52 -10.61 -21.49 2.65
C TYR A 52 -11.03 -20.92 1.30
N SER A 53 -11.84 -21.69 0.57
CA SER A 53 -12.64 -21.19 -0.54
C SER A 53 -14.03 -20.79 0.00
N ARG A 54 -14.62 -19.77 -0.60
CA ARG A 54 -16.03 -19.43 -0.35
C ARG A 54 -16.95 -20.48 -0.96
#